data_AF-A0A3M0HU73-F1
#
_entry.id   AF-A0A3M0HU73-F1
#
_cell.length_a   1.000
_cell.length_b   1.000
_cell.length_c   1.000
_cell.angle_alpha   90.00
_cell.angle_beta   90.00
_cell.angle_gamma   90.00
#
_symmetry.space_group_name_H-M   'P 1'
#
loop_
_entity.id
_entity.type
_entity.pdbx_description
1 polymer ?
#
loop_
_entity_poly.entity_id
_entity_poly.type
_entity_poly.pdbx_seq_one_letter_code
_entity_poly.pdbx_strand_id
1 'polypeptide(L)'
;MNDLDTLSARRTVRRAARRLAEDAPKLAVGSADAYRTGLATRAAELRRAVLAAWLTGVPEHVIAADGGLSPAVVHAWISAGAPPTDRAGGPG
;
A
#
# COMPACT_ATOMS: atom_id res chain seq x y z
N MET A 1 17.13 9.53 -8.87
CA MET A 1 16.24 8.47 -8.35
C MET A 1 16.68 7.18 -9.00
N ASN A 2 17.25 6.24 -8.25
CA ASN A 2 18.00 5.11 -8.81
C ASN A 2 17.11 3.86 -8.98
N ASP A 3 17.39 3.02 -9.98
CA ASP A 3 16.66 1.77 -10.24
C ASP A 3 16.66 0.80 -9.04
N LEU A 4 17.68 0.87 -8.19
CA LEU A 4 17.78 0.08 -6.95
C LEU A 4 16.73 0.48 -5.91
N ASP A 5 16.42 1.78 -5.78
CA ASP A 5 15.38 2.27 -4.86
C ASP A 5 14.00 1.78 -5.32
N THR A 6 13.77 1.82 -6.63
CA THR A 6 12.56 1.31 -7.29
C THR A 6 12.39 -0.19 -7.07
N LEU A 7 13.44 -0.99 -7.27
CA LEU A 7 13.39 -2.44 -7.06
C LEU A 7 13.18 -2.82 -5.58
N SER A 8 13.78 -2.07 -4.66
CA SER A 8 13.61 -2.26 -3.22
C SER A 8 12.18 -1.97 -2.78
N ALA A 9 11.60 -0.86 -3.26
CA ALA A 9 10.20 -0.50 -3.00
C ALA A 9 9.24 -1.59 -3.50
N ARG A 10 9.44 -2.07 -4.73
CA ARG A 10 8.63 -3.15 -5.33
C ARG A 10 8.70 -4.46 -4.55
N ARG A 11 9.89 -4.86 -4.09
CA ARG A 11 10.05 -6.05 -3.23
C ARG A 11 9.30 -5.90 -1.90
N THR A 12 9.31 -4.71 -1.33
CA THR A 12 8.63 -4.43 -0.05
C THR A 12 7.12 -4.59 -0.21
N VAL A 13 6.54 -4.06 -1.29
CA VAL A 13 5.11 -4.21 -1.61
C VAL A 13 4.74 -5.68 -1.79
N ARG A 14 5.48 -6.44 -2.62
CA ARG A 14 5.22 -7.87 -2.81
C ARG A 14 5.29 -8.67 -1.51
N ARG A 15 6.25 -8.35 -0.66
CA ARG A 15 6.44 -9.05 0.62
C ARG A 15 5.30 -8.75 1.60
N ALA A 16 4.83 -7.51 1.64
CA ALA A 16 3.69 -7.12 2.46
C ALA A 16 2.39 -7.80 1.98
N ALA A 17 2.12 -7.80 0.68
CA ALA A 17 0.96 -8.46 0.09
C ALA A 17 0.97 -9.98 0.37
N ARG A 18 2.14 -10.62 0.21
CA ARG A 18 2.30 -12.03 0.50
C ARG A 18 2.08 -12.37 1.98
N ARG A 19 2.58 -11.54 2.90
CA ARG A 19 2.30 -11.70 4.34
C ARG A 19 0.82 -11.59 4.66
N LEU A 20 0.11 -10.65 4.04
CA LEU A 20 -1.34 -10.51 4.22
C LEU A 20 -2.08 -11.78 3.79
N ALA A 21 -1.71 -12.36 2.64
CA ALA A 21 -2.31 -13.59 2.14
C ALA A 21 -1.97 -14.83 2.99
N GLU A 22 -0.72 -14.94 3.49
CA GLU A 22 -0.27 -16.06 4.31
C GLU A 22 -0.82 -16.01 5.75
N ASP A 23 -1.05 -14.80 6.29
CA ASP A 23 -1.57 -14.62 7.65
C ASP A 23 -3.10 -14.72 7.72
N ALA A 24 -3.82 -14.45 6.61
CA ALA A 24 -5.28 -14.57 6.56
C ALA A 24 -5.82 -15.93 7.07
N PRO A 25 -5.30 -17.10 6.64
CA PRO A 25 -5.75 -18.38 7.18
C PRO A 25 -5.26 -18.65 8.61
N LYS A 26 -4.10 -18.12 9.03
CA LYS A 26 -3.56 -18.32 10.39
C LYS A 26 -4.32 -17.51 11.44
N LEU A 27 -4.77 -16.32 11.06
CA LEU A 27 -5.61 -15.46 11.89
C LEU A 27 -7.03 -16.02 12.05
N ALA A 28 -7.50 -16.82 11.08
CA ALA A 28 -8.82 -17.45 11.13
C ALA A 28 -8.91 -18.59 12.17
N VAL A 29 -7.78 -19.05 12.72
CA VAL A 29 -7.71 -20.05 13.79
C VAL A 29 -7.95 -19.42 15.18
N GLY A 30 -7.94 -18.08 15.29
CA GLY A 30 -8.25 -17.34 16.50
C GLY A 30 -9.70 -16.83 16.60
N SER A 31 -10.01 -16.09 17.66
CA SER A 31 -11.28 -15.36 17.77
C SER A 31 -11.44 -14.36 16.62
N ALA A 32 -12.69 -14.11 16.18
CA ALA A 32 -13.02 -13.13 15.14
C ALA A 32 -12.42 -11.74 15.42
N ASP A 33 -12.20 -11.39 16.69
CA ASP A 33 -11.60 -10.11 17.08
C ASP A 33 -10.08 -10.06 16.84
N ALA A 34 -9.37 -11.17 17.08
CA ALA A 34 -7.96 -11.31 16.74
C ALA A 34 -7.77 -11.33 15.22
N TYR A 35 -8.71 -11.94 14.48
CA TYR A 35 -8.73 -11.92 13.03
C TYR A 35 -8.87 -10.50 12.48
N ARG A 36 -9.86 -9.73 12.95
CA ARG A 36 -10.08 -8.34 12.53
C ARG A 36 -8.90 -7.43 12.87
N THR A 37 -8.34 -7.58 14.07
CA THR A 37 -7.17 -6.80 14.51
C THR A 37 -5.94 -7.12 13.66
N GLY A 38 -5.65 -8.40 13.42
CA GLY A 38 -4.53 -8.82 12.58
C GLY A 38 -4.67 -8.35 11.13
N LEU A 39 -5.87 -8.42 10.57
CA LEU A 39 -6.16 -7.91 9.23
C LEU A 39 -5.95 -6.39 9.14
N ALA A 40 -6.42 -5.64 10.15
CA ALA A 40 -6.26 -4.18 10.20
C ALA A 40 -4.79 -3.77 10.29
N THR A 41 -3.98 -4.45 11.12
CA THR A 41 -2.53 -4.18 11.22
C THR A 41 -1.82 -4.43 9.88
N ARG A 42 -2.13 -5.55 9.21
CA ARG A 42 -1.51 -5.87 7.92
C ARG A 42 -1.97 -4.96 6.79
N ALA A 43 -3.22 -4.53 6.79
CA ALA A 43 -3.71 -3.51 5.86
C ALA A 43 -2.99 -2.17 6.07
N ALA A 44 -2.71 -1.77 7.31
CA ALA A 44 -1.94 -0.56 7.61
C ALA A 44 -0.47 -0.68 7.16
N GLU A 45 0.18 -1.82 7.35
CA GLU A 45 1.53 -2.09 6.82
C GLU A 45 1.56 -2.00 5.28
N LEU A 46 0.57 -2.59 4.61
CA LEU A 46 0.45 -2.54 3.16
C LEU A 46 0.23 -1.11 2.65
N ARG A 47 -0.64 -0.33 3.32
CA ARG A 47 -0.85 1.09 3.00
C ARG A 47 0.44 1.91 3.13
N ARG A 48 1.24 1.68 4.19
CA ARG A 48 2.53 2.35 4.35
C ARG A 48 3.52 1.99 3.23
N ALA A 49 3.57 0.71 2.83
CA ALA A 49 4.43 0.27 1.72
C ALA A 49 4.01 0.89 0.38
N VAL A 50 2.70 0.98 0.11
CA VAL A 50 2.14 1.64 -1.08
C VAL A 50 2.54 3.12 -1.11
N LEU A 51 2.36 3.85 -0.01
CA LEU A 51 2.73 5.26 0.07
C LEU A 51 4.24 5.47 -0.10
N ALA A 52 5.07 4.62 0.51
CA ALA A 52 6.51 4.69 0.35
C ALA A 52 6.93 4.47 -1.11
N ALA A 53 6.34 3.47 -1.80
CA ALA A 53 6.63 3.21 -3.21
C ALA A 53 6.19 4.36 -4.13
N TRP A 54 5.04 4.99 -3.83
CA TRP A 54 4.59 6.17 -4.56
C TRP A 54 5.53 7.36 -4.38
N LEU A 55 5.99 7.62 -3.14
CA LEU A 55 6.96 8.68 -2.85
C LEU A 55 8.31 8.45 -3.53
N THR A 56 8.69 7.19 -3.79
CA THR A 56 9.86 6.85 -4.58
C THR A 56 9.62 6.88 -6.10
N GLY A 57 8.47 7.38 -6.57
CA GLY A 57 8.17 7.56 -7.99
C GLY A 57 7.69 6.30 -8.72
N VAL A 58 7.33 5.23 -8.01
CA VAL A 58 6.79 4.02 -8.65
C VAL A 58 5.36 4.30 -9.13
N PRO A 59 5.01 4.03 -10.40
CA PRO A 59 3.67 4.28 -10.91
C PRO A 59 2.58 3.48 -10.19
N GLU A 60 1.40 4.07 -10.01
CA GLU A 60 0.27 3.46 -9.29
C GLU A 60 -0.10 2.07 -9.85
N HIS A 61 -0.12 1.91 -11.18
CA HIS A 61 -0.45 0.64 -11.82
C HIS A 61 0.55 -0.48 -11.51
N VAL A 62 1.84 -0.14 -11.34
CA VAL A 62 2.89 -1.09 -10.95
C VAL A 62 2.72 -1.47 -9.49
N ILE A 63 2.43 -0.50 -8.62
CA ILE A 63 2.16 -0.74 -7.20
C ILE A 63 0.92 -1.63 -7.02
N ALA A 64 -0.15 -1.38 -7.78
CA ALA A 64 -1.37 -2.17 -7.78
C ALA A 64 -1.10 -3.63 -8.18
N ALA A 65 -0.37 -3.82 -9.28
CA ALA A 65 0.03 -5.14 -9.75
C ALA A 65 0.93 -5.89 -8.75
N ASP A 66 1.93 -5.22 -8.17
CA ASP A 66 2.84 -5.83 -7.19
C ASP A 66 2.16 -6.10 -5.83
N GLY A 67 1.12 -5.33 -5.49
CA GLY A 67 0.34 -5.48 -4.26
C GLY A 67 -0.86 -6.42 -4.38
N GLY A 68 -1.22 -6.86 -5.59
CA GLY A 68 -2.47 -7.60 -5.83
C GLY A 68 -3.72 -6.78 -5.49
N LEU A 69 -3.64 -5.45 -5.59
CA LEU A 69 -4.70 -4.51 -5.24
C LEU A 69 -5.37 -3.99 -6.50
N SER A 70 -6.64 -3.58 -6.37
CA SER A 70 -7.28 -2.77 -7.41
C SER A 70 -6.59 -1.39 -7.50
N PRO A 71 -6.36 -0.85 -8.71
CA PRO A 71 -5.84 0.50 -8.87
C PRO A 71 -6.63 1.56 -8.12
N ALA A 72 -7.96 1.40 -8.00
CA ALA A 72 -8.81 2.33 -7.25
C ALA A 72 -8.47 2.38 -5.75
N VAL A 73 -8.07 1.25 -5.16
CA VAL A 73 -7.65 1.17 -3.75
C VAL A 73 -6.31 1.88 -3.56
N VAL A 74 -5.37 1.66 -4.47
CA VAL A 74 -4.05 2.33 -4.45
C VAL A 74 -4.22 3.84 -4.59
N HIS A 75 -5.03 4.27 -5.55
CA HIS A 75 -5.34 5.68 -5.75
C HIS A 75 -5.96 6.32 -4.50
N ALA A 76 -6.99 5.70 -3.93
CA ALA A 76 -7.62 6.20 -2.71
C ALA A 76 -6.64 6.32 -1.53
N TRP A 77 -5.70 5.38 -1.38
CA TRP A 77 -4.69 5.44 -0.32
C TRP A 77 -3.66 6.53 -0.53
N ILE A 78 -3.23 6.74 -1.78
CA ILE A 78 -2.33 7.83 -2.16
C ILE A 78 -3.03 9.18 -1.92
N SER A 79 -4.26 9.36 -2.41
CA SER A 79 -5.04 10.59 -2.20
C SER A 79 -5.29 10.89 -0.72
N ALA A 80 -5.50 9.86 0.11
CA ALA A 80 -5.70 10.02 1.55
C ALA A 80 -4.40 10.17 2.36
N GLY A 81 -3.22 9.96 1.75
CA GLY A 81 -1.90 10.07 2.38
C GLY A 81 -1.03 11.19 1.82
N ALA A 82 -1.38 11.74 0.66
CA ALA A 82 -0.78 12.94 0.13
C ALA A 82 -1.16 14.13 1.02
N PRO A 83 -0.23 15.03 1.35
CA PRO A 83 -0.64 16.33 1.86
C PRO A 83 -1.61 16.95 0.83
N PRO A 84 -2.66 17.69 1.26
CA PRO A 84 -3.52 18.39 0.33
C PRO A 84 -2.59 19.22 -0.55
N THR A 85 -2.45 18.81 -1.80
CA THR A 85 -1.73 19.61 -2.76
C THR A 85 -2.66 20.79 -2.97
N ASP A 86 -2.32 21.91 -2.34
CA ASP A 86 -2.56 23.21 -2.92
C ASP A 86 -1.99 23.14 -4.34
N ARG A 87 -2.86 22.73 -5.24
CA ARG A 87 -2.85 23.10 -6.63
C ARG A 87 -4.11 23.94 -6.83
N ALA A 88 -4.20 25.03 -6.08
CA ALA A 88 -5.11 26.14 -6.32
C ALA A 88 -4.31 27.43 -6.52
N GLY A 89 -3.17 27.33 -7.22
CA GLY A 89 -2.57 28.48 -7.90
C GLY A 89 -3.33 28.80 -9.20
N GLY A 90 -4.38 29.64 -9.08
CA GLY A 90 -4.89 30.60 -10.09
C GLY A 90 -5.37 30.11 -11.48
N PRO A 91 -6.18 30.90 -12.22
CA PRO A 91 -6.21 32.37 -12.19
C PRO A 91 -7.62 32.97 -11.96
N GLY A 92 -7.64 34.11 -11.27
CA GLY A 92 -8.75 35.07 -11.21
C GLY A 92 -8.17 36.48 -11.27
#